data_AF-A0A365NZU5-F1
#
_entry.id   AF-A0A365NZU5-F1
#
_cell.length_a   1.000
_cell.length_b   1.000
_cell.length_c   1.000
_cell.angle_alpha   90.00
_cell.angle_beta   90.00
_cell.angle_gamma   90.00
#
_symmetry.space_group_name_H-M   'P 1'
#
loop_
_entity.id
_entity.type
_entity.pdbx_description
1 polymer ?
#
loop_
_entity_poly.entity_id
_entity_poly.type
_entity_poly.pdbx_seq_one_letter_code
_entity_poly.pdbx_strand_id
1 'polypeptide(L)'
;MKKMFIYSMLIFFISCKSQVTSEQTFDSIKIKLIDFLQSKSEIDSIRANKLRNGEHTFNLRGIFNNKHKGELINGLYAFSAFSSSSRGFFIIVENNSFIILDLSTREGLDKSIKEVLDFAERSKYCVTISSEIVSRLVTVYYNKNKNILAGIDLNCERGISNTDDLP
;
A
#
# COMPACT_ATOMS: atom_id res chain seq x y z
N MET A 1 -58.31 23.79 -0.75
CA MET A 1 -57.16 22.98 -0.29
C MET A 1 -56.23 22.60 -1.45
N LYS A 2 -55.66 23.57 -2.19
CA LYS A 2 -54.75 23.29 -3.33
C LYS A 2 -53.46 24.13 -3.34
N LYS A 3 -53.23 24.94 -2.31
CA LYS A 3 -52.02 25.79 -2.20
C LYS A 3 -51.01 25.33 -1.12
N MET A 4 -51.29 24.24 -0.40
CA MET A 4 -50.37 23.70 0.62
C MET A 4 -49.40 22.63 0.07
N PHE A 5 -49.60 22.14 -1.16
CA PHE A 5 -48.77 21.07 -1.72
C PHE A 5 -47.50 21.56 -2.43
N ILE A 6 -47.39 22.86 -2.74
CA ILE A 6 -46.28 23.42 -3.52
C ILE A 6 -45.06 23.75 -2.62
N TYR A 7 -45.29 24.02 -1.32
CA TYR A 7 -44.18 24.32 -0.40
C TYR A 7 -43.46 23.07 0.12
N SER A 8 -44.06 21.88 0.01
CA SER A 8 -43.41 20.63 0.43
C SER A 8 -42.37 20.12 -0.57
N MET A 9 -42.37 20.61 -1.80
CA MET A 9 -41.46 20.16 -2.85
C MET A 9 -40.19 21.02 -2.99
N LEU A 10 -40.09 22.12 -2.24
CA LEU A 10 -38.97 23.07 -2.31
C LEU A 10 -37.89 22.88 -1.25
N ILE A 11 -38.07 21.94 -0.31
CA ILE A 11 -37.13 21.71 0.81
C ILE A 11 -36.18 20.52 0.55
N PHE A 12 -36.42 19.71 -0.49
CA PHE A 12 -35.53 18.58 -0.83
C PHE A 12 -34.23 18.96 -1.55
N PHE A 13 -34.01 20.24 -1.87
CA PHE A 13 -32.79 20.69 -2.57
C PHE A 13 -31.68 21.21 -1.64
N ILE A 14 -31.89 21.24 -0.33
CA ILE A 14 -30.89 21.76 0.61
C ILE A 14 -30.51 20.68 1.61
N SER A 15 -29.74 19.68 1.17
CA SER A 15 -28.80 18.91 2.00
C SER A 15 -27.99 17.90 1.18
N CYS A 16 -27.55 18.25 -0.03
CA CYS A 16 -26.24 17.74 -0.45
C CYS A 16 -25.20 18.51 0.37
N LYS A 17 -25.03 18.12 1.63
CA LYS A 17 -23.74 18.31 2.30
C LYS A 17 -22.77 17.54 1.42
N SER A 18 -22.13 18.23 0.48
CA SER A 18 -20.84 17.80 -0.05
C SER A 18 -20.02 17.51 1.18
N GLN A 19 -19.92 16.23 1.55
CA GLN A 19 -18.96 15.82 2.55
C GLN A 19 -17.65 16.36 2.02
N VAL A 20 -17.04 17.28 2.77
CA VAL A 20 -15.65 17.62 2.57
C VAL A 20 -14.93 16.30 2.85
N THR A 21 -14.76 15.49 1.81
CA THR A 21 -13.91 14.32 1.87
C THR A 21 -12.55 14.91 2.15
N SER A 22 -12.08 14.78 3.40
CA SER A 22 -10.72 15.17 3.74
C SER A 22 -9.80 14.47 2.76
N GLU A 23 -9.23 15.22 1.83
CA GLU A 23 -8.35 14.68 0.81
C GLU A 23 -7.16 14.05 1.54
N GLN A 24 -6.91 12.77 1.30
CA GLN A 24 -5.82 12.07 1.94
C GLN A 24 -4.50 12.61 1.40
N THR A 25 -3.78 13.33 2.24
CA THR A 25 -2.45 13.81 1.94
C THR A 25 -1.40 12.76 2.29
N PHE A 26 -0.21 12.86 1.70
CA PHE A 26 0.95 12.04 2.08
C PHE A 26 1.21 12.07 3.59
N ASP A 27 1.05 13.22 4.23
CA ASP A 27 1.24 13.38 5.68
C ASP A 27 0.19 12.60 6.48
N SER A 28 -1.08 12.63 6.04
CA SER A 28 -2.16 11.89 6.70
C SER A 28 -1.96 10.37 6.61
N ILE A 29 -1.43 9.88 5.50
CA ILE A 29 -1.10 8.46 5.32
C ILE A 29 0.14 8.09 6.13
N LYS A 30 1.18 8.93 6.12
CA LYS A 30 2.44 8.68 6.83
C LYS A 30 2.20 8.29 8.29
N ILE A 31 1.34 9.02 9.02
CA ILE A 31 1.04 8.69 10.42
C ILE A 31 0.44 7.28 10.56
N LYS A 32 -0.57 6.94 9.75
CA LYS A 32 -1.19 5.61 9.76
C LYS A 32 -0.21 4.50 9.40
N LEU A 33 0.73 4.76 8.49
CA LEU A 33 1.78 3.80 8.14
C LEU A 33 2.81 3.61 9.26
N ILE A 34 3.17 4.68 9.99
CA ILE A 34 4.02 4.57 11.19
C ILE A 34 3.32 3.72 12.26
N ASP A 35 2.03 3.96 12.50
CA ASP A 35 1.24 3.20 13.47
C ASP A 35 1.17 1.71 13.09
N PHE A 36 0.98 1.42 11.80
CA PHE A 36 1.05 0.05 11.29
C PHE A 36 2.40 -0.60 11.58
N LEU A 37 3.52 0.07 11.25
CA LEU A 37 4.86 -0.46 11.51
C LEU A 37 5.10 -0.72 13.01
N GLN A 38 4.63 0.19 13.86
CA GLN A 38 4.74 0.03 15.31
C GLN A 38 3.89 -1.15 15.80
N SER A 39 2.67 -1.32 15.29
CA SER A 39 1.78 -2.44 15.64
C SER A 39 2.33 -3.81 15.23
N LYS A 40 3.20 -3.84 14.20
CA LYS A 40 3.89 -5.03 13.71
C LYS A 40 5.27 -5.23 14.34
N SER A 41 5.64 -4.41 15.32
CA SER A 41 6.96 -4.44 15.96
C SER A 41 8.13 -4.26 14.98
N GLU A 42 7.88 -3.63 13.82
CA GLU A 42 8.91 -3.32 12.81
C GLU A 42 9.77 -2.13 13.23
N ILE A 43 9.20 -1.25 14.05
CA ILE A 43 9.84 -0.11 14.69
C ILE A 43 9.43 -0.04 16.16
N ASP A 44 10.34 0.39 17.03
CA ASP A 44 10.03 0.68 18.43
C ASP A 44 9.35 2.05 18.61
N SER A 45 8.82 2.30 19.81
CA SER A 45 8.12 3.55 20.15
C SER A 45 8.99 4.80 20.02
N ILE A 46 10.29 4.69 20.30
CA ILE A 46 11.23 5.81 20.20
C ILE A 46 11.39 6.20 18.74
N ARG A 47 11.61 5.21 17.87
CA ARG A 47 11.72 5.37 16.41
C ARG A 47 10.43 5.89 15.79
N ALA A 48 9.27 5.38 16.22
CA ALA A 48 7.98 5.86 15.79
C ALA A 48 7.81 7.36 16.10
N ASN A 49 8.15 7.79 17.33
CA ASN A 49 8.08 9.20 17.71
C ASN A 49 9.01 10.09 16.89
N LYS A 50 10.25 9.65 16.64
CA LYS A 50 11.18 10.39 15.77
C LYS A 50 10.65 10.56 14.34
N LEU A 51 10.00 9.55 13.77
CA LEU A 51 9.39 9.64 12.43
C LEU A 51 8.19 10.61 12.40
N ARG A 52 7.38 10.62 13.47
CA ARG A 52 6.24 11.54 13.64
C ARG A 52 6.73 13.00 13.77
N ASN A 53 7.83 13.22 14.49
CA ASN A 53 8.45 14.54 14.67
C ASN A 53 9.27 15.02 13.45
N GLY A 54 9.44 14.19 12.43
CA GLY A 54 10.26 14.54 11.25
C GLY A 54 11.78 14.45 11.47
N GLU A 55 12.23 13.88 12.58
CA GLU A 55 13.65 13.69 12.91
C GLU A 55 14.31 12.58 12.08
N HIS A 56 13.50 11.71 11.45
CA HIS A 56 13.95 10.65 10.55
C HIS A 56 13.15 10.62 9.24
N THR A 57 13.82 10.16 8.18
CA THR A 57 13.22 10.05 6.85
C THR A 57 12.22 8.90 6.79
N PHE A 58 11.02 9.22 6.32
CA PHE A 58 10.00 8.27 5.90
C PHE A 58 9.88 8.35 4.38
N ASN A 59 10.12 7.24 3.70
CA ASN A 59 10.02 7.19 2.25
C ASN A 59 8.68 6.56 1.87
N LEU A 60 7.90 7.26 1.05
CA LEU A 60 6.71 6.73 0.39
C LEU A 60 6.82 7.09 -1.09
N ARG A 61 7.01 6.08 -1.94
CA ARG A 61 7.39 6.26 -3.34
C ARG A 61 6.49 5.44 -4.23
N GLY A 62 5.91 6.06 -5.26
CA GLY A 62 5.12 5.35 -6.26
C GLY A 62 6.00 4.34 -7.01
N ILE A 63 5.51 3.11 -7.22
CA ILE A 63 6.27 2.10 -7.96
C ILE A 63 6.40 2.53 -9.43
N PHE A 64 5.29 3.02 -10.01
CA PHE A 64 5.24 3.52 -11.39
C PHE A 64 4.73 4.97 -11.50
N ASN A 65 4.22 5.56 -10.40
CA ASN A 65 3.58 6.88 -10.39
C ASN A 65 4.50 8.02 -9.90
N ASN A 66 5.82 7.84 -9.93
CA ASN A 66 6.80 8.84 -9.45
C ASN A 66 6.83 10.18 -10.20
N LYS A 67 6.03 10.34 -11.25
CA LYS A 67 5.98 11.57 -12.06
C LYS A 67 5.06 12.65 -11.48
N HIS A 68 4.22 12.32 -10.50
CA HIS A 68 3.26 13.27 -9.91
C HIS A 68 3.84 13.83 -8.61
N LYS A 69 4.46 15.01 -8.72
CA LYS A 69 5.18 15.74 -7.66
C LYS A 69 4.29 16.03 -6.43
N GLY A 70 4.23 15.09 -5.48
CA GLY A 70 3.69 15.33 -4.15
C GLY A 70 2.18 15.25 -3.98
N GLU A 71 1.41 15.02 -5.05
CA GLU A 71 -0.02 14.69 -4.96
C GLU A 71 -0.20 13.18 -4.81
N LEU A 72 -1.00 12.79 -3.81
CA LEU A 72 -1.34 11.41 -3.59
C LEU A 72 -2.44 11.02 -4.59
N ILE A 73 -2.07 10.24 -5.60
CA ILE A 73 -2.98 9.77 -6.63
C ILE A 73 -3.27 8.29 -6.47
N ASN A 74 -4.28 7.79 -7.17
CA ASN A 74 -4.53 6.35 -7.25
C ASN A 74 -3.28 5.64 -7.77
N GLY A 75 -2.83 4.59 -7.09
CA GLY A 75 -1.60 3.90 -7.45
C GLY A 75 -1.07 2.96 -6.39
N LEU A 76 -0.01 2.24 -6.77
CA LEU A 76 0.78 1.46 -5.83
C LEU A 76 2.02 2.23 -5.40
N TYR A 77 2.26 2.18 -4.10
CA TYR A 77 3.40 2.83 -3.47
C TYR A 77 4.15 1.83 -2.60
N ALA A 78 5.47 1.93 -2.64
CA ALA A 78 6.34 1.29 -1.66
C ALA A 78 6.67 2.31 -0.56
N PHE A 79 6.70 1.85 0.69
CA PHE A 79 7.14 2.68 1.80
C PHE A 79 8.15 1.96 2.69
N SER A 80 9.02 2.75 3.30
CA SER A 80 9.96 2.27 4.30
C SER A 80 10.17 3.34 5.38
N ALA A 81 10.24 2.87 6.61
CA ALA A 81 10.92 3.62 7.66
C ALA A 81 12.42 3.37 7.46
N PHE A 82 13.22 4.45 7.38
CA PHE A 82 14.67 4.39 7.18
C PHE A 82 15.12 3.97 5.76
N SER A 83 16.39 4.21 5.46
CA SER A 83 17.01 4.02 4.13
C SER A 83 17.28 2.55 3.75
N SER A 84 16.78 1.57 4.50
CA SER A 84 17.00 0.15 4.16
C SER A 84 16.03 -0.34 3.08
N SER A 85 16.58 -0.71 1.93
CA SER A 85 15.86 -1.27 0.78
C SER A 85 15.24 -2.65 1.03
N SER A 86 15.65 -3.35 2.09
CA SER A 86 15.20 -4.73 2.39
C SER A 86 13.87 -4.84 3.14
N ARG A 87 13.28 -3.71 3.57
CA ARG A 87 12.02 -3.66 4.35
C ARG A 87 10.94 -2.83 3.64
N GLY A 88 10.84 -2.99 2.32
CA GLY A 88 9.80 -2.31 1.54
C GLY A 88 8.43 -2.88 1.89
N PHE A 89 7.57 -2.06 2.48
CA PHE A 89 6.15 -2.35 2.62
C PHE A 89 5.40 -1.72 1.44
N PHE A 90 4.17 -2.15 1.19
CA PHE A 90 3.41 -1.65 0.04
C PHE A 90 2.02 -1.18 0.46
N ILE A 91 1.53 -0.18 -0.25
CA ILE A 91 0.14 0.25 -0.19
C ILE A 91 -0.46 0.36 -1.58
N ILE A 92 -1.76 0.12 -1.66
CA ILE A 92 -2.61 0.53 -2.77
C ILE A 92 -3.37 1.77 -2.30
N VAL A 93 -3.31 2.85 -3.08
CA VAL A 93 -4.13 4.04 -2.89
C VAL A 93 -5.20 4.05 -3.97
N GLU A 94 -6.45 4.15 -3.59
CA GLU A 94 -7.58 4.18 -4.51
C GLU A 94 -8.74 4.99 -3.91
N ASN A 95 -9.26 5.96 -4.66
CA ASN A 95 -10.48 6.71 -4.32
C ASN A 95 -10.46 7.31 -2.91
N ASN A 96 -9.39 8.03 -2.57
CA ASN A 96 -9.21 8.66 -1.25
C ASN A 96 -9.14 7.67 -0.07
N SER A 97 -8.87 6.40 -0.37
CA SER A 97 -8.64 5.33 0.60
C SER A 97 -7.32 4.62 0.30
N PHE A 98 -6.84 3.81 1.24
CA PHE A 98 -5.67 2.97 1.00
C PHE A 98 -5.77 1.64 1.72
N ILE A 99 -5.07 0.65 1.17
CA ILE A 99 -4.93 -0.69 1.72
C ILE A 99 -3.44 -0.93 1.95
N ILE A 100 -3.07 -1.34 3.15
CA ILE A 100 -1.70 -1.78 3.46
C ILE A 100 -1.59 -3.26 3.10
N LEU A 101 -0.56 -3.60 2.31
CA LEU A 101 -0.27 -4.97 1.93
C LEU A 101 0.65 -5.60 2.97
N ASP A 102 0.07 -6.43 3.85
CA ASP A 102 0.80 -7.11 4.92
C ASP A 102 1.39 -8.43 4.42
N LEU A 103 2.69 -8.43 4.17
CA LEU A 103 3.45 -9.58 3.67
C LEU A 103 4.13 -10.38 4.80
N SER A 104 3.64 -10.27 6.04
CA SER A 104 4.23 -10.96 7.20
C SER A 104 3.86 -12.44 7.27
N THR A 105 2.82 -12.88 6.55
CA THR A 105 2.35 -14.28 6.56
C THR A 105 2.05 -14.74 5.13
N ARG A 106 1.95 -16.07 4.93
CA ARG A 106 1.60 -16.63 3.62
C ARG A 106 0.21 -16.16 3.16
N GLU A 107 -0.76 -16.21 4.06
CA GLU A 107 -2.13 -15.73 3.83
C GLU A 107 -2.14 -14.23 3.49
N GLY A 108 -1.30 -13.44 4.15
CA GLY A 108 -1.12 -12.02 3.87
C GLY A 108 -0.54 -11.76 2.48
N LEU A 109 0.43 -12.56 2.04
CA LEU A 109 0.94 -12.54 0.66
C LEU A 109 -0.17 -12.88 -0.35
N ASP A 110 -0.89 -13.97 -0.15
CA ASP A 110 -1.93 -14.41 -1.08
C ASP A 110 -3.04 -13.36 -1.22
N LYS A 111 -3.48 -12.77 -0.09
CA LYS A 111 -4.41 -11.63 -0.09
C LYS A 111 -3.83 -10.43 -0.84
N SER A 112 -2.58 -10.07 -0.57
CA SER A 112 -1.94 -8.91 -1.19
C SER A 112 -1.78 -9.07 -2.71
N ILE A 113 -1.44 -10.26 -3.19
CA ILE A 113 -1.39 -10.58 -4.62
C ILE A 113 -2.76 -10.36 -5.26
N LYS A 114 -3.82 -10.88 -4.63
CA LYS A 114 -5.19 -10.68 -5.12
C LYS A 114 -5.54 -9.19 -5.21
N GLU A 115 -5.34 -8.42 -4.14
CA GLU A 115 -5.63 -6.98 -4.11
C GLU A 115 -4.87 -6.22 -5.22
N VAL A 116 -3.62 -6.61 -5.48
CA VAL A 116 -2.82 -6.02 -6.56
C VAL A 116 -3.38 -6.36 -7.94
N LEU A 117 -3.76 -7.61 -8.17
CA LEU A 117 -4.34 -8.03 -9.45
C LEU A 117 -5.69 -7.35 -9.70
N ASP A 118 -6.54 -7.29 -8.68
CA ASP A 118 -7.85 -6.63 -8.74
C ASP A 118 -7.67 -5.12 -9.02
N PHE A 119 -6.70 -4.46 -8.37
CA PHE A 119 -6.38 -3.05 -8.64
C PHE A 119 -5.81 -2.84 -10.04
N ALA A 120 -4.91 -3.72 -10.49
CA ALA A 120 -4.26 -3.64 -11.79
C ALA A 120 -5.28 -3.76 -12.92
N GLU A 121 -6.27 -4.64 -12.79
CA GLU A 121 -7.38 -4.77 -13.74
C GLU A 121 -8.21 -3.48 -13.82
N ARG A 122 -8.66 -2.94 -12.67
CA ARG A 122 -9.41 -1.68 -12.62
C ARG A 122 -8.62 -0.50 -13.19
N SER A 123 -7.31 -0.47 -12.92
CA SER A 123 -6.39 0.58 -13.36
C SER A 123 -5.82 0.36 -14.76
N LYS A 124 -6.24 -0.71 -15.46
CA LYS A 124 -5.80 -1.08 -16.81
C LYS A 124 -4.27 -1.20 -16.95
N TYR A 125 -3.61 -1.72 -15.92
CA TYR A 125 -2.18 -2.02 -15.99
C TYR A 125 -1.95 -3.21 -16.91
N CYS A 126 -0.93 -3.11 -17.77
CA CYS A 126 -0.58 -4.22 -18.65
C CYS A 126 0.05 -5.36 -17.85
N VAL A 127 0.07 -6.56 -18.46
CA VAL A 127 0.60 -7.78 -17.84
C VAL A 127 2.01 -7.59 -17.28
N THR A 128 2.88 -6.86 -17.97
CA THR A 128 4.27 -6.62 -17.55
C THR A 128 4.33 -5.87 -16.22
N ILE A 129 3.56 -4.78 -16.08
CA ILE A 129 3.52 -3.98 -14.85
C ILE A 129 2.97 -4.84 -13.71
N SER A 130 1.85 -5.54 -13.96
CA SER A 130 1.20 -6.40 -12.98
C SER A 130 2.13 -7.51 -12.48
N SER A 131 2.82 -8.21 -13.40
CA SER A 131 3.75 -9.27 -13.06
C SER A 131 4.95 -8.78 -12.26
N GLU A 132 5.46 -7.58 -12.58
CA GLU A 132 6.60 -7.00 -11.86
C GLU A 132 6.22 -6.66 -10.41
N ILE A 133 5.02 -6.11 -10.20
CA ILE A 133 4.53 -5.81 -8.85
C ILE A 133 4.37 -7.10 -8.04
N VAL A 134 3.71 -8.12 -8.61
CA VAL A 134 3.53 -9.42 -7.92
C VAL A 134 4.88 -10.03 -7.58
N SER A 135 5.84 -10.01 -8.50
CA SER A 135 7.20 -10.50 -8.24
C SER A 135 7.85 -9.76 -7.07
N ARG A 136 7.71 -8.43 -6.97
CA ARG A 136 8.24 -7.64 -5.85
C ARG A 136 7.60 -8.02 -4.51
N LEU A 137 6.29 -8.27 -4.47
CA LEU A 137 5.61 -8.75 -3.25
C LEU A 137 6.18 -10.09 -2.80
N VAL A 138 6.34 -11.03 -3.73
CA VAL A 138 6.92 -12.36 -3.46
C VAL A 138 8.33 -12.21 -2.92
N THR A 139 9.20 -11.44 -3.59
CA THR A 139 10.57 -11.20 -3.12
C THR A 139 10.62 -10.64 -1.70
N VAL A 140 9.78 -9.65 -1.38
CA VAL A 140 9.74 -9.08 -0.03
C VAL A 140 9.26 -10.11 1.00
N TYR A 141 8.22 -10.87 0.69
CA TYR A 141 7.75 -11.94 1.57
C TYR A 141 8.87 -12.94 1.87
N TYR A 142 9.56 -13.44 0.85
CA TYR A 142 10.65 -14.39 1.02
C TYR A 142 11.82 -13.77 1.80
N ASN A 143 12.23 -12.53 1.51
CA ASN A 143 13.31 -11.86 2.24
C ASN A 143 12.97 -11.61 3.72
N LYS A 144 11.69 -11.36 4.04
CA LYS A 144 11.23 -11.15 5.42
C LYS A 144 11.12 -12.46 6.20
N ASN A 145 10.61 -13.51 5.56
CA ASN A 145 10.20 -14.74 6.24
C ASN A 145 11.24 -15.87 6.10
N LYS A 146 12.11 -15.83 5.09
CA LYS A 146 13.24 -16.74 4.98
C LYS A 146 14.51 -16.04 5.48
N ASN A 147 15.18 -16.76 6.37
CA ASN A 147 16.37 -16.41 7.13
C ASN A 147 17.28 -15.34 6.50
N ILE A 148 17.18 -14.10 6.99
CA ILE A 148 17.96 -12.92 6.58
C ILE A 148 19.48 -13.16 6.69
N LEU A 149 19.90 -14.09 7.57
CA LEU A 149 21.31 -14.40 7.85
C LEU A 149 21.92 -15.45 6.93
N ALA A 150 21.13 -16.13 6.09
CA ALA A 150 21.64 -17.22 5.25
C ALA A 150 22.52 -16.71 4.09
N GLY A 151 22.46 -15.41 3.75
CA GLY A 151 23.15 -14.84 2.59
C GLY A 151 22.63 -15.33 1.22
N ILE A 152 21.92 -16.47 1.20
CA ILE A 152 21.47 -17.20 0.02
C ILE A 152 20.11 -17.88 0.34
N ASP A 153 19.14 -17.84 -0.57
CA ASP A 153 17.88 -18.58 -0.42
C ASP A 153 18.15 -20.08 -0.62
N LEU A 154 17.88 -20.90 0.39
CA LEU A 154 18.08 -22.35 0.34
C LEU A 154 17.27 -23.04 -0.77
N ASN A 155 16.15 -22.46 -1.21
CA ASN A 155 15.43 -22.96 -2.38
C ASN A 155 16.19 -22.70 -3.69
N CYS A 156 17.01 -21.65 -3.74
CA CYS A 156 17.87 -21.38 -4.89
C CYS A 156 19.15 -22.22 -4.86
N GLU A 157 19.60 -22.68 -3.69
CA GLU A 157 20.76 -23.60 -3.58
C GLU A 157 20.39 -25.07 -3.75
N ARG A 158 19.26 -25.50 -3.18
CA ARG A 158 18.87 -26.91 -3.04
C ARG A 158 17.58 -27.26 -3.77
N GLY A 159 16.86 -26.25 -4.23
CA GLY A 159 15.61 -26.40 -4.95
C GLY A 159 15.77 -26.09 -6.43
N ILE A 160 14.63 -25.86 -7.08
CA ILE A 160 14.53 -25.62 -8.51
C ILE A 160 14.87 -24.16 -8.77
N SER A 161 16.03 -23.94 -9.40
CA SER A 161 16.56 -22.59 -9.66
C SER A 161 16.22 -22.09 -11.07
N ASN A 162 15.93 -23.00 -11.99
CA ASN A 162 15.52 -22.73 -13.36
C ASN A 162 14.37 -23.68 -13.75
N THR A 163 13.71 -23.38 -14.87
CA THR A 163 12.59 -24.20 -15.36
C THR A 163 13.02 -25.54 -15.94
N ASP A 164 14.30 -25.70 -16.26
CA ASP A 164 14.85 -26.93 -16.85
C ASP A 164 15.00 -28.03 -15.78
N ASP A 165 15.09 -27.64 -14.50
CA ASP A 165 15.17 -28.54 -13.34
C ASP A 165 13.77 -28.93 -12.77
N LEU A 166 12.67 -28.61 -13.48
CA LEU A 166 11.32 -29.01 -13.08
C LEU A 166 11.10 -30.52 -13.33
N PRO A 167 10.49 -31.26 -12.38
CA PRO A 167 10.15 -32.68 -12.54
C PRO A 167 9.05 -32.93 -13.58
#